data_AF-A0A0S4JSK8-F1
#
_entry.id   AF-A0A0S4JSK8-F1
#
_cell.length_a   1.000
_cell.length_b   1.000
_cell.length_c   1.000
_cell.angle_alpha   90.00
_cell.angle_beta   90.00
_cell.angle_gamma   90.00
#
_symmetry.space_group_name_H-M   'P 1'
#
loop_
_entity.id
_entity.type
_entity.pdbx_description
1 polymer ?
#
loop_
_entity_poly.entity_id
_entity_poly.type
_entity_poly.pdbx_seq_one_letter_code
_entity_poly.pdbx_strand_id
1 'polypeptide(L)'
;MDSLALRLGVSSNTTVALGIVATIAAAAAAAVLARNCERLLYPDCEDPKILETSPKVRSEFLRRDNGASKKRAQEGYDETSKQYNFQRRITGSPLRNMDLPRQLTLPQRATQSKEFLWIAGSNADWHIGLALLQFQFIGVLVVNIWDVKQNVSWSRKVEVPLAALLGAGPHFRPGSNGHRAPGSDGHEVTFGDHRLNGGCRASVRFTANSDGQLGAFVHFSGNVHASPNSACGEGQQRIRRHGRRYVEFDYAVKVPTDHLSMVFPIGPHRASMVVKFAGASTAPAPRIRWDKEGEWMSLNASDDPTTTTTQRQQQQQQQQQQQLFLVALDYTRGLLRRETTWYWACVNCVAYRRKPFDTTNSTSHQRHPPPRADNVHQLCLHVPEENHHYLLDSTPVRFGFHLSSGTYDEDRSGISFESTVYIDGRVVLFQIPVKFTHDSGNKVSTSTLRSTWKIAHDASSTRLHGAHTTGGDLHENPNVATDPSSPGSPTDYQHRLQLTFTPVDGHLGHFNYVAIRGALLHYWGTFSGSVWVEGEEYVIHDAPGVIEDHYALW
;
A
#
# COMPACT_ATOMS: atom_id res chain seq x y z
N MET A 1 -29.17 27.76 34.62
CA MET A 1 -28.84 27.53 36.04
C MET A 1 -29.86 28.22 36.93
N ASP A 2 -30.17 29.50 36.74
CA ASP A 2 -31.12 30.25 37.57
C ASP A 2 -32.55 29.68 37.57
N SER A 3 -33.05 29.22 36.42
CA SER A 3 -34.34 28.52 36.33
C SER A 3 -34.38 27.17 37.06
N LEU A 4 -33.23 26.52 37.27
CA LEU A 4 -33.12 25.24 37.99
C LEU A 4 -32.97 25.49 39.49
N ALA A 5 -32.20 26.51 39.87
CA ALA A 5 -32.05 26.96 41.26
C ALA A 5 -33.38 27.45 41.86
N LEU A 6 -34.18 28.17 41.07
CA LEU A 6 -35.52 28.62 41.47
C LEU A 6 -36.49 27.45 41.71
N ARG A 7 -36.37 26.36 40.94
CA ARG A 7 -37.21 25.16 41.08
C ARG A 7 -36.79 24.27 42.25
N LEU A 8 -35.55 24.38 42.72
CA LEU A 8 -34.98 23.56 43.79
C LEU A 8 -34.92 24.28 45.15
N GLY A 9 -35.42 25.54 45.23
CA GLY A 9 -35.47 26.30 46.49
C GLY A 9 -34.09 26.68 47.04
N VAL A 10 -33.07 26.71 46.19
CA VAL A 10 -31.69 26.93 46.64
C VAL A 10 -31.40 28.43 46.71
N SER A 11 -30.89 28.91 47.85
CA SER A 11 -30.59 30.34 48.03
C SER A 11 -29.55 30.84 47.00
N SER A 12 -29.57 32.13 46.67
CA SER A 12 -28.63 32.75 45.72
C SER A 12 -27.17 32.50 46.11
N ASN A 13 -26.86 32.52 47.41
CA ASN A 13 -25.52 32.24 47.94
C ASN A 13 -25.06 30.79 47.67
N THR A 14 -25.98 29.82 47.74
CA THR A 14 -25.69 28.41 47.44
C THR A 14 -25.49 28.17 45.94
N THR A 15 -26.22 28.91 45.09
CA THR A 15 -26.06 28.84 43.63
C THR A 15 -24.70 29.39 43.18
N VAL A 16 -24.26 30.51 43.79
CA VAL A 16 -22.90 31.05 43.58
C VAL A 16 -21.84 30.07 44.05
N ALA A 17 -22.00 29.47 45.24
CA ALA A 17 -21.07 28.46 45.74
C ALA A 17 -20.97 27.22 44.82
N LEU A 18 -22.10 26.71 44.31
CA LEU A 18 -22.13 25.60 43.36
C LEU A 18 -21.50 25.96 42.01
N GLY A 19 -21.71 27.20 41.53
CA GLY A 19 -21.06 27.71 40.33
C GLY A 19 -19.54 27.79 40.48
N ILE A 20 -19.06 28.25 41.63
CA ILE A 20 -17.62 28.31 41.95
C ILE A 20 -17.04 26.90 42.02
N VAL A 21 -17.69 25.96 42.71
CA VAL A 21 -17.23 24.56 42.81
C VAL A 21 -17.20 23.88 41.43
N ALA A 22 -18.23 24.06 40.61
CA ALA A 22 -18.27 23.52 39.24
C ALA A 22 -17.16 24.11 38.36
N THR A 23 -16.88 25.41 38.50
CA THR A 23 -15.80 26.09 37.76
C THR A 23 -14.43 25.60 38.21
N ILE A 24 -14.21 25.43 39.51
CA ILE A 24 -12.97 24.87 40.07
C ILE A 24 -12.79 23.41 39.62
N ALA A 25 -13.85 22.61 39.62
CA ALA A 25 -13.80 21.23 39.14
C ALA A 25 -13.50 21.14 37.64
N ALA A 26 -14.11 22.00 36.81
CA ALA A 26 -13.83 22.08 35.39
C ALA A 26 -12.38 22.55 35.12
N ALA A 27 -11.90 23.55 35.86
CA ALA A 27 -10.52 24.03 35.76
C ALA A 27 -9.51 22.98 36.23
N ALA A 28 -9.80 22.25 37.31
CA ALA A 28 -8.96 21.15 37.77
C ALA A 28 -8.95 19.99 36.77
N ALA A 29 -10.11 19.63 36.20
CA ALA A 29 -10.20 18.63 35.14
C ALA A 29 -9.43 19.07 33.89
N ALA A 30 -9.53 20.33 33.48
CA ALA A 30 -8.77 20.90 32.38
C ALA A 30 -7.27 20.94 32.66
N ALA A 31 -6.84 21.24 33.90
CA ALA A 31 -5.44 21.26 34.29
C ALA A 31 -4.84 19.85 34.40
N VAL A 32 -5.61 18.87 34.89
CA VAL A 32 -5.24 17.45 34.88
C VAL A 32 -5.17 16.93 33.45
N LEU A 33 -6.15 17.29 32.61
CA LEU A 33 -6.12 16.98 31.18
C LEU A 33 -4.91 17.63 30.51
N ALA A 34 -4.60 18.90 30.80
CA ALA A 34 -3.45 19.61 30.24
C ALA A 34 -2.11 19.00 30.67
N ARG A 35 -1.91 18.68 31.96
CA ARG A 35 -0.69 17.99 32.43
C ARG A 35 -0.57 16.58 31.88
N ASN A 36 -1.68 15.87 31.75
CA ASN A 36 -1.68 14.55 31.13
C ASN A 36 -1.41 14.68 29.62
N CYS A 37 -1.98 15.67 28.93
CA CYS A 37 -1.66 16.00 27.55
C CYS A 37 -0.18 16.35 27.40
N GLU A 38 0.41 17.15 28.28
CA GLU A 38 1.84 17.47 28.27
C GLU A 38 2.71 16.21 28.40
N ARG A 39 2.30 15.27 29.27
CA ARG A 39 2.93 13.94 29.37
C ARG A 39 2.70 13.04 28.14
N LEU A 40 1.58 13.20 27.46
CA LEU A 40 1.25 12.51 26.20
C LEU A 40 1.98 13.12 25.00
N LEU A 41 2.44 14.37 25.13
CA LEU A 41 3.12 15.16 24.12
C LEU A 41 4.64 15.17 24.29
N TYR A 42 5.22 14.41 25.24
CA TYR A 42 6.66 14.20 25.22
C TYR A 42 7.06 13.61 23.86
N PRO A 43 8.13 14.13 23.21
CA PRO A 43 8.76 13.42 22.12
C PRO A 43 9.04 12.00 22.61
N ASP A 44 8.57 11.01 21.87
CA ASP A 44 8.93 9.64 22.17
C ASP A 44 10.43 9.54 21.92
N CYS A 45 11.24 9.63 22.97
CA CYS A 45 12.67 9.48 22.85
C CYS A 45 12.92 8.00 22.60
N GLU A 46 13.05 7.60 21.33
CA GLU A 46 13.46 6.25 20.99
C GLU A 46 14.78 5.95 21.71
N ASP A 47 14.84 4.81 22.40
CA ASP A 47 16.10 4.36 22.99
C ASP A 47 17.04 3.96 21.84
N PRO A 48 18.15 4.70 21.60
CA PRO A 48 19.03 4.46 20.47
C PRO A 48 19.74 3.10 20.53
N LYS A 49 19.59 2.32 21.61
CA LYS A 49 20.20 1.00 21.80
C LYS A 49 19.32 -0.18 21.37
N ILE A 50 18.07 0.04 20.95
CA ILE A 50 17.10 -1.05 20.74
C ILE A 50 16.92 -1.37 19.24
N LEU A 51 17.12 -2.67 18.92
CA LEU A 51 16.79 -3.45 17.70
C LEU A 51 17.17 -2.91 16.31
N GLU A 52 16.92 -1.64 16.00
CA GLU A 52 17.00 -1.09 14.63
C GLU A 52 18.35 -0.46 14.30
N THR A 53 19.02 0.15 15.27
CA THR A 53 20.30 0.86 15.06
C THR A 53 21.53 -0.06 15.11
N SER A 54 21.38 -1.32 15.49
CA SER A 54 22.51 -2.26 15.56
C SER A 54 22.63 -3.03 14.25
N PRO A 55 23.66 -2.76 13.42
CA PRO A 55 23.90 -3.53 12.19
C PRO A 55 24.10 -5.02 12.49
N LYS A 56 24.54 -5.37 13.70
CA LYS A 56 24.70 -6.76 14.16
C LYS A 56 23.37 -7.47 14.40
N VAL A 57 22.40 -6.82 15.04
CA VAL A 57 21.06 -7.43 15.28
C VAL A 57 20.28 -7.51 13.96
N ARG A 58 20.38 -6.48 13.12
CA ARG A 58 19.78 -6.43 11.79
C ARG A 58 20.42 -7.46 10.84
N SER A 59 21.74 -7.56 10.79
CA SER A 59 22.41 -8.63 10.05
C SER A 59 22.15 -10.01 10.68
N GLU A 60 21.97 -10.17 11.98
CA GLU A 60 21.53 -11.46 12.52
C GLU A 60 20.08 -11.84 12.15
N PHE A 61 19.21 -10.85 11.97
CA PHE A 61 17.83 -11.02 11.49
C PHE A 61 17.78 -11.31 9.96
N LEU A 62 18.62 -10.63 9.17
CA LEU A 62 18.64 -10.72 7.70
C LEU A 62 19.66 -11.74 7.12
N ARG A 63 20.87 -11.83 7.68
CA ARG A 63 21.97 -12.73 7.23
C ARG A 63 21.72 -14.20 7.54
N ARG A 64 20.59 -14.54 8.19
CA ARG A 64 20.22 -15.91 8.55
C ARG A 64 19.02 -16.40 7.74
N ASP A 65 19.16 -16.23 6.42
CA ASP A 65 18.27 -16.76 5.40
C ASP A 65 18.37 -18.28 5.19
N ASN A 66 18.88 -19.03 6.18
CA ASN A 66 18.93 -20.50 6.12
C ASN A 66 18.68 -21.22 7.46
N GLY A 67 18.22 -20.52 8.50
CA GLY A 67 17.94 -21.29 9.71
C GLY A 67 17.46 -20.53 10.91
N ALA A 68 18.04 -19.40 11.33
CA ALA A 68 17.72 -18.86 12.66
C ALA A 68 16.58 -17.84 12.69
N SER A 69 16.36 -17.07 11.63
CA SER A 69 15.11 -16.33 11.43
C SER A 69 13.98 -17.32 11.14
N LYS A 70 14.28 -18.39 10.40
CA LYS A 70 13.45 -19.60 10.30
C LYS A 70 13.28 -20.34 11.64
N LYS A 71 14.23 -20.27 12.58
CA LYS A 71 14.20 -20.94 13.90
C LYS A 71 13.39 -20.16 14.94
N ARG A 72 13.50 -18.82 14.91
CA ARG A 72 12.63 -17.92 15.69
C ARG A 72 11.25 -17.78 15.07
N ALA A 73 11.13 -17.87 13.75
CA ALA A 73 9.87 -18.10 13.07
C ALA A 73 9.39 -19.56 13.26
N GLN A 74 10.27 -20.55 13.52
CA GLN A 74 9.90 -21.93 13.90
C GLN A 74 9.34 -21.98 15.31
N GLU A 75 9.76 -21.10 16.22
CA GLU A 75 9.07 -20.91 17.49
C GLU A 75 7.62 -20.42 17.31
N GLY A 76 7.31 -19.85 16.15
CA GLY A 76 5.97 -19.56 15.65
C GLY A 76 5.59 -20.35 14.40
N TYR A 77 6.15 -21.53 14.15
CA TYR A 77 5.75 -22.46 13.08
C TYR A 77 5.41 -23.78 13.76
N ASP A 78 4.15 -24.16 13.70
CA ASP A 78 3.73 -25.43 14.27
C ASP A 78 4.06 -26.56 13.28
N GLU A 79 5.09 -27.32 13.64
CA GLU A 79 5.56 -28.53 12.94
C GLU A 79 4.44 -29.54 12.65
N THR A 80 3.41 -29.56 13.49
CA THR A 80 2.27 -30.49 13.41
C THR A 80 1.28 -30.07 12.33
N SER A 81 0.99 -28.76 12.23
CA SER A 81 0.07 -28.20 11.22
C SER A 81 0.77 -27.73 9.94
N LYS A 82 2.12 -27.73 9.90
CA LYS A 82 2.95 -27.19 8.81
C LYS A 82 2.61 -25.73 8.46
N GLN A 83 2.12 -24.97 9.44
CA GLN A 83 1.74 -23.56 9.30
C GLN A 83 2.49 -22.68 10.30
N TYR A 84 2.65 -21.41 9.94
CA TYR A 84 3.14 -20.39 10.87
C TYR A 84 2.08 -20.13 11.95
N ASN A 85 2.35 -20.61 13.15
CA ASN A 85 1.60 -20.29 14.34
C ASN A 85 2.04 -18.94 14.95
N PHE A 86 1.44 -17.85 14.47
CA PHE A 86 1.62 -16.48 15.01
C PHE A 86 1.14 -16.30 16.48
N GLN A 87 0.72 -17.37 17.18
CA GLN A 87 0.10 -17.36 18.51
C GLN A 87 0.99 -16.91 19.68
N ARG A 88 2.32 -16.97 19.60
CA ARG A 88 3.18 -16.86 20.81
C ARG A 88 3.34 -15.48 21.44
N ARG A 89 2.62 -14.45 20.99
CA ARG A 89 2.39 -13.21 21.78
C ARG A 89 0.96 -12.65 21.75
N ILE A 90 -0.01 -13.33 21.14
CA ILE A 90 -1.37 -12.76 20.96
C ILE A 90 -2.49 -13.77 21.27
N THR A 91 -2.28 -14.72 22.18
CA THR A 91 -3.38 -15.59 22.64
C THR A 91 -3.51 -15.61 24.14
N GLY A 92 -4.67 -15.14 24.63
CA GLY A 92 -5.10 -15.40 26.01
C GLY A 92 -5.74 -14.24 26.77
N SER A 93 -6.39 -13.26 26.12
CA SER A 93 -7.49 -12.46 26.71
C SER A 93 -7.90 -11.32 25.75
N PRO A 94 -9.20 -10.99 25.59
CA PRO A 94 -9.66 -9.77 24.92
C PRO A 94 -9.09 -8.48 25.54
N LEU A 95 -8.58 -8.56 26.77
CA LEU A 95 -7.92 -7.46 27.49
C LEU A 95 -6.40 -7.42 27.30
N ARG A 96 -5.79 -8.37 26.57
CA ARG A 96 -4.34 -8.43 26.29
C ARG A 96 -3.93 -7.89 24.92
N ASN A 97 -4.50 -6.75 24.52
CA ASN A 97 -3.74 -5.76 23.71
C ASN A 97 -2.56 -5.15 24.52
N MET A 98 -1.96 -5.89 25.46
CA MET A 98 -1.03 -5.43 26.49
C MET A 98 0.38 -6.03 26.40
N ASP A 99 0.65 -6.94 25.46
CA ASP A 99 1.97 -7.59 25.33
C ASP A 99 2.89 -6.88 24.31
N LEU A 100 2.74 -5.56 24.19
CA LEU A 100 3.90 -4.71 23.88
C LEU A 100 4.75 -4.61 25.17
N PRO A 101 6.09 -4.57 25.09
CA PRO A 101 6.97 -4.67 26.27
C PRO A 101 6.72 -3.62 27.38
N ARG A 102 5.89 -2.60 27.12
CA ARG A 102 5.29 -1.71 28.12
C ARG A 102 3.80 -1.51 27.82
N GLN A 103 2.98 -1.45 28.89
CA GLN A 103 1.59 -1.06 28.80
C GLN A 103 1.50 0.35 28.22
N LEU A 104 1.00 0.47 26.99
CA LEU A 104 0.63 1.77 26.45
C LEU A 104 -0.39 2.45 27.40
N THR A 105 -0.22 3.74 27.58
CA THR A 105 -1.23 4.55 28.27
C THR A 105 -2.58 4.42 27.55
N LEU A 106 -3.69 4.56 28.27
CA LEU A 106 -5.03 4.53 27.66
C LEU A 106 -5.14 5.53 26.49
N PRO A 107 -4.59 6.76 26.59
CA PRO A 107 -4.60 7.68 25.46
C PRO A 107 -3.77 7.19 24.27
N GLN A 108 -2.57 6.62 24.46
CA GLN A 108 -1.80 6.04 23.34
C GLN A 108 -2.55 4.90 22.65
N ARG A 109 -3.28 4.06 23.41
CA ARG A 109 -4.17 3.04 22.83
C ARG A 109 -5.32 3.66 22.04
N ALA A 110 -5.91 4.72 22.59
CA ALA A 110 -7.01 5.46 21.98
C ALA A 110 -6.57 6.26 20.75
N THR A 111 -5.32 6.73 20.69
CA THR A 111 -4.86 7.58 19.58
C THR A 111 -4.03 6.79 18.59
N GLN A 112 -2.98 6.09 19.00
CA GLN A 112 -1.96 5.59 18.07
C GLN A 112 -2.26 4.22 17.45
N SER A 113 -3.34 3.55 17.87
CA SER A 113 -3.74 2.25 17.30
C SER A 113 -4.33 2.43 15.91
N LYS A 114 -3.64 1.91 14.90
CA LYS A 114 -4.09 1.83 13.50
C LYS A 114 -4.38 0.40 13.12
N GLU A 115 -5.53 0.18 12.52
CA GLU A 115 -5.80 -0.99 11.69
C GLU A 115 -6.10 -0.49 10.29
N PHE A 116 -5.40 -1.02 9.30
CA PHE A 116 -5.48 -0.58 7.91
C PHE A 116 -5.49 -1.81 7.02
N LEU A 117 -6.38 -1.79 6.05
CA LEU A 117 -6.43 -2.73 4.97
C LEU A 117 -6.61 -1.94 3.68
N TRP A 118 -5.65 -2.03 2.79
CA TRP A 118 -5.80 -1.66 1.40
C TRP A 118 -5.77 -2.94 0.57
N ILE A 119 -6.68 -3.05 -0.38
CA ILE A 119 -6.68 -4.08 -1.40
C ILE A 119 -7.06 -3.42 -2.73
N ALA A 120 -6.27 -3.66 -3.75
CA ALA A 120 -6.62 -3.23 -5.09
C ALA A 120 -6.31 -4.31 -6.09
N GLY A 121 -7.07 -4.32 -7.17
CA GLY A 121 -6.70 -5.08 -8.34
C GLY A 121 -6.76 -4.26 -9.61
N SER A 122 -5.97 -4.70 -10.57
CA SER A 122 -5.85 -4.04 -11.86
C SER A 122 -5.60 -5.04 -12.99
N ASN A 123 -6.05 -4.65 -14.17
CA ASN A 123 -5.64 -5.20 -15.46
C ASN A 123 -5.42 -4.02 -16.44
N ALA A 124 -5.27 -4.29 -17.74
CA ALA A 124 -5.07 -3.23 -18.74
C ALA A 124 -6.24 -2.23 -18.84
N ASP A 125 -7.43 -2.61 -18.39
CA ASP A 125 -8.68 -1.86 -18.62
C ASP A 125 -9.21 -1.20 -17.35
N TRP A 126 -8.92 -1.79 -16.20
CA TRP A 126 -9.54 -1.44 -14.93
C TRP A 126 -8.51 -1.36 -13.82
N HIS A 127 -8.74 -0.42 -12.92
CA HIS A 127 -8.14 -0.38 -11.61
C HIS A 127 -9.24 -0.16 -10.55
N ILE A 128 -9.29 -1.03 -9.54
CA ILE A 128 -10.24 -0.95 -8.44
C ILE A 128 -9.46 -1.03 -7.14
N GLY A 129 -9.56 0.01 -6.31
CA GLY A 129 -8.98 0.07 -4.98
C GLY A 129 -10.03 0.21 -3.88
N LEU A 130 -9.77 -0.44 -2.75
CA LEU A 130 -10.56 -0.39 -1.53
C LEU A 130 -9.62 -0.23 -0.35
N ALA A 131 -9.79 0.85 0.41
CA ALA A 131 -9.09 1.09 1.67
C ALA A 131 -10.08 1.14 2.84
N LEU A 132 -9.77 0.40 3.89
CA LEU A 132 -10.45 0.40 5.18
C LEU A 132 -9.43 0.79 6.25
N LEU A 133 -9.66 1.93 6.89
CA LEU A 133 -8.80 2.46 7.93
C LEU A 133 -9.61 2.64 9.20
N GLN A 134 -9.14 2.05 10.29
CA GLN A 134 -9.72 2.18 11.62
C GLN A 134 -8.68 2.77 12.56
N PHE A 135 -9.03 3.94 13.08
CA PHE A 135 -8.52 4.45 14.35
C PHE A 135 -9.63 4.35 15.39
N GLN A 136 -9.31 4.38 16.68
CA GLN A 136 -10.34 4.22 17.72
C GLN A 136 -11.45 5.29 17.65
N PHE A 137 -11.14 6.48 17.16
CA PHE A 137 -12.09 7.59 17.08
C PHE A 137 -12.50 7.96 15.66
N ILE A 138 -11.99 7.29 14.63
CA ILE A 138 -12.50 7.47 13.27
C ILE A 138 -12.28 6.22 12.44
N GLY A 139 -13.35 5.80 11.77
CA GLY A 139 -13.31 4.79 10.72
C GLY A 139 -13.41 5.47 9.35
N VAL A 140 -12.59 5.05 8.39
CA VAL A 140 -12.59 5.58 7.03
C VAL A 140 -12.69 4.42 6.04
N LEU A 141 -13.59 4.57 5.08
CA LEU A 141 -13.68 3.74 3.87
C LEU A 141 -13.33 4.63 2.68
N VAL A 142 -12.41 4.19 1.84
CA VAL A 142 -12.12 4.78 0.54
C VAL A 142 -12.31 3.72 -0.53
N VAL A 143 -13.00 4.07 -1.60
CA VAL A 143 -13.10 3.25 -2.81
C VAL A 143 -12.74 4.12 -4.00
N ASN A 144 -11.95 3.57 -4.91
CA ASN A 144 -11.62 4.17 -6.20
C ASN A 144 -11.80 3.13 -7.30
N ILE A 145 -12.38 3.57 -8.41
CA ILE A 145 -12.62 2.76 -9.61
C ILE A 145 -12.18 3.60 -10.78
N TRP A 146 -11.30 3.06 -11.62
CA TRP A 146 -10.78 3.75 -12.78
C TRP A 146 -10.88 2.84 -14.00
N ASP A 147 -11.63 3.32 -14.99
CA ASP A 147 -11.65 2.79 -16.35
C ASP A 147 -10.46 3.41 -17.09
N VAL A 148 -9.41 2.61 -17.28
CA VAL A 148 -8.13 3.04 -17.88
C VAL A 148 -8.33 3.41 -19.35
N LYS A 149 -9.14 2.63 -20.08
CA LYS A 149 -9.42 2.83 -21.51
C LYS A 149 -10.17 4.13 -21.76
N GLN A 150 -11.20 4.41 -20.96
CA GLN A 150 -12.01 5.62 -21.10
C GLN A 150 -11.39 6.83 -20.38
N ASN A 151 -10.38 6.56 -19.54
CA ASN A 151 -9.78 7.52 -18.64
C ASN A 151 -10.82 8.23 -17.76
N VAL A 152 -11.73 7.45 -17.16
CA VAL A 152 -12.79 7.93 -16.26
C VAL A 152 -12.62 7.30 -14.89
N SER A 153 -12.69 8.10 -13.84
CA SER A 153 -12.60 7.61 -12.46
C SER A 153 -13.85 7.93 -11.64
N TRP A 154 -14.13 7.06 -10.69
CA TRP A 154 -15.14 7.23 -9.67
C TRP A 154 -14.55 6.92 -8.30
N SER A 155 -14.94 7.68 -7.30
CA SER A 155 -14.48 7.45 -5.93
C SER A 155 -15.56 7.70 -4.90
N ARG A 156 -15.34 7.13 -3.72
CA ARG A 156 -16.14 7.40 -2.53
C ARG A 156 -15.25 7.37 -1.30
N LYS A 157 -15.36 8.42 -0.49
CA LYS A 157 -14.86 8.44 0.88
C LYS A 157 -16.04 8.46 1.84
N VAL A 158 -15.99 7.60 2.85
CA VAL A 158 -16.93 7.62 3.98
C VAL A 158 -16.11 7.70 5.26
N GLU A 159 -16.42 8.70 6.09
CA GLU A 159 -15.78 8.92 7.38
C GLU A 159 -16.83 8.76 8.48
N VAL A 160 -16.50 7.96 9.48
CA VAL A 160 -17.34 7.67 10.62
C VAL A 160 -16.61 8.13 11.88
N PRO A 161 -16.86 9.35 12.37
CA PRO A 161 -16.28 9.81 13.62
C PRO A 161 -16.83 8.98 14.78
N LEU A 162 -16.02 8.80 15.81
CA LEU A 162 -16.32 7.99 17.00
C LEU A 162 -16.76 6.55 16.64
N ALA A 163 -16.22 6.01 15.54
CA ALA A 163 -16.52 4.68 15.01
C ALA A 163 -16.66 3.61 16.10
N ALA A 164 -15.65 3.49 16.97
CA ALA A 164 -15.66 2.50 18.04
C ALA A 164 -16.79 2.71 19.07
N LEU A 165 -17.14 3.95 19.40
CA LEU A 165 -18.21 4.26 20.35
C LEU A 165 -19.60 4.03 19.76
N LEU A 166 -19.77 4.29 18.45
CA LEU A 166 -21.06 4.17 17.78
C LEU A 166 -21.31 2.78 17.19
N GLY A 167 -20.32 1.87 17.28
CA GLY A 167 -20.36 0.57 16.61
C GLY A 167 -20.44 0.68 15.09
N ALA A 168 -19.99 1.80 14.53
CA ALA A 168 -20.04 2.11 13.10
C ALA A 168 -18.62 2.23 12.54
N GLY A 169 -18.42 2.00 11.25
CA GLY A 169 -17.09 1.99 10.62
C GLY A 169 -16.56 0.56 10.36
N PRO A 170 -15.25 0.42 10.10
CA PRO A 170 -14.60 -0.88 9.93
C PRO A 170 -14.62 -1.72 11.21
N HIS A 171 -14.93 -3.00 11.07
CA HIS A 171 -14.91 -4.01 12.11
C HIS A 171 -13.98 -5.14 11.69
N PHE A 172 -12.86 -5.28 12.40
CA PHE A 172 -11.88 -6.34 12.19
C PHE A 172 -12.22 -7.53 13.10
N ARG A 173 -12.95 -8.50 12.55
CA ARG A 173 -13.39 -9.71 13.25
C ARG A 173 -12.28 -10.76 13.25
N PRO A 174 -11.98 -11.40 14.39
CA PRO A 174 -11.03 -12.49 14.42
C PRO A 174 -11.52 -13.68 13.60
N GLY A 175 -10.59 -14.45 13.05
CA GLY A 175 -10.88 -15.72 12.40
C GLY A 175 -11.23 -16.85 13.39
N SER A 176 -11.41 -18.05 12.86
CA SER A 176 -11.83 -19.27 13.58
C SER A 176 -10.89 -19.63 14.74
N ASN A 177 -9.61 -19.26 14.64
CA ASN A 177 -8.58 -19.46 15.67
C ASN A 177 -8.41 -18.27 16.63
N GLY A 178 -9.26 -17.23 16.54
CA GLY A 178 -9.19 -16.02 17.37
C GLY A 178 -8.24 -14.93 16.86
N HIS A 179 -7.52 -15.14 15.75
CA HIS A 179 -6.55 -14.17 15.23
C HIS A 179 -7.15 -13.11 14.31
N ARG A 180 -6.61 -11.90 14.37
CA ARG A 180 -7.01 -10.77 13.51
C ARG A 180 -5.92 -10.44 12.49
N ALA A 181 -5.68 -11.36 11.57
CA ALA A 181 -4.68 -11.24 10.53
C ALA A 181 -5.18 -11.86 9.22
N PRO A 182 -4.75 -11.35 8.06
CA PRO A 182 -5.03 -11.96 6.77
C PRO A 182 -4.78 -13.46 6.78
N GLY A 183 -3.65 -13.93 7.34
CA GLY A 183 -3.28 -15.34 7.46
C GLY A 183 -4.23 -16.24 8.28
N SER A 184 -5.32 -15.72 8.84
CA SER A 184 -6.26 -16.48 9.67
C SER A 184 -7.56 -16.80 8.91
N ASP A 185 -7.88 -18.09 8.82
CA ASP A 185 -9.15 -18.56 8.27
C ASP A 185 -10.36 -17.97 9.03
N GLY A 186 -11.32 -17.44 8.29
CA GLY A 186 -12.50 -16.76 8.82
C GLY A 186 -12.25 -15.31 9.27
N HIS A 187 -11.02 -14.80 9.20
CA HIS A 187 -10.77 -13.39 9.51
C HIS A 187 -11.57 -12.51 8.55
N GLU A 188 -12.26 -11.50 9.07
CA GLU A 188 -13.14 -10.67 8.26
C GLU A 188 -13.01 -9.20 8.66
N VAL A 189 -12.86 -8.34 7.66
CA VAL A 189 -12.92 -6.89 7.84
C VAL A 189 -14.18 -6.39 7.15
N THR A 190 -15.16 -5.94 7.92
CA THR A 190 -16.42 -5.41 7.37
C THR A 190 -16.54 -3.92 7.64
N PHE A 191 -17.04 -3.16 6.68
CA PHE A 191 -17.50 -1.80 6.86
C PHE A 191 -18.98 -1.74 6.55
N GLY A 192 -19.79 -1.19 7.46
CA GLY A 192 -21.23 -1.05 7.24
C GLY A 192 -21.74 0.23 7.87
N ASP A 193 -22.13 1.18 7.04
CA ASP A 193 -22.76 2.40 7.49
C ASP A 193 -24.29 2.29 7.30
N HIS A 194 -24.93 1.66 8.27
CA HIS A 194 -26.39 1.48 8.29
C HIS A 194 -27.13 2.70 8.83
N ARG A 195 -26.42 3.68 9.42
CA ARG A 195 -27.02 4.82 10.12
C ARG A 195 -26.91 6.14 9.35
N LEU A 196 -25.97 6.27 8.42
CA LEU A 196 -25.85 7.46 7.58
C LEU A 196 -26.29 7.13 6.14
N ASN A 197 -26.99 8.06 5.49
CA ASN A 197 -27.73 7.95 4.23
C ASN A 197 -26.89 7.62 2.95
N GLY A 198 -25.77 6.90 3.08
CA GLY A 198 -24.86 6.53 2.00
C GLY A 198 -24.99 5.09 1.50
N GLY A 199 -25.43 4.17 2.36
CA GLY A 199 -25.69 2.76 2.01
C GLY A 199 -24.47 2.01 1.47
N CYS A 200 -23.26 2.34 1.95
CA CYS A 200 -22.03 1.66 1.53
C CYS A 200 -21.75 0.48 2.47
N ARG A 201 -21.41 -0.66 1.89
CA ARG A 201 -20.92 -1.85 2.57
C ARG A 201 -19.65 -2.31 1.88
N ALA A 202 -18.67 -2.70 2.68
CA ALA A 202 -17.48 -3.38 2.19
C ALA A 202 -17.21 -4.56 3.09
N SER A 203 -16.69 -5.65 2.54
CA SER A 203 -16.16 -6.75 3.33
C SER A 203 -14.99 -7.39 2.63
N VAL A 204 -13.95 -7.69 3.41
CA VAL A 204 -12.84 -8.55 3.00
C VAL A 204 -12.80 -9.73 3.95
N ARG A 205 -13.05 -10.93 3.43
CA ARG A 205 -13.06 -12.17 4.22
C ARG A 205 -11.94 -13.08 3.77
N PHE A 206 -11.11 -13.50 4.71
CA PHE A 206 -10.05 -14.48 4.50
C PHE A 206 -10.58 -15.86 4.85
N THR A 207 -10.38 -16.84 3.97
CA THR A 207 -10.89 -18.20 4.16
C THR A 207 -9.91 -19.22 3.61
N ALA A 208 -9.74 -20.34 4.31
CA ALA A 208 -9.02 -21.48 3.77
C ALA A 208 -9.85 -22.13 2.65
N ASN A 209 -9.23 -22.34 1.49
CA ASN A 209 -9.79 -23.12 0.40
C ASN A 209 -9.66 -24.62 0.70
N SER A 210 -10.26 -25.46 -0.14
CA SER A 210 -10.18 -26.92 -0.02
C SER A 210 -8.75 -27.48 -0.11
N ASP A 211 -7.83 -26.74 -0.74
CA ASP A 211 -6.41 -27.07 -0.83
C ASP A 211 -5.60 -26.58 0.39
N GLY A 212 -6.27 -26.03 1.41
CA GLY A 212 -5.66 -25.46 2.61
C GLY A 212 -5.00 -24.10 2.37
N GLN A 213 -5.00 -23.58 1.14
CA GLN A 213 -4.45 -22.26 0.83
C GLN A 213 -5.48 -21.18 1.14
N LEU A 214 -5.01 -20.05 1.63
CA LEU A 214 -5.89 -18.96 2.02
C LEU A 214 -6.34 -18.15 0.79
N GLY A 215 -7.62 -17.87 0.67
CA GLY A 215 -8.19 -16.90 -0.25
C GLY A 215 -8.65 -15.65 0.51
N ALA A 216 -8.73 -14.52 -0.19
CA ALA A 216 -9.45 -13.33 0.28
C ALA A 216 -10.61 -13.03 -0.67
N PHE A 217 -11.80 -12.90 -0.12
CA PHE A 217 -13.01 -12.52 -0.81
C PHE A 217 -13.30 -11.05 -0.54
N VAL A 218 -13.29 -10.23 -1.57
CA VAL A 218 -13.58 -8.80 -1.52
C VAL A 218 -14.96 -8.57 -2.08
N HIS A 219 -15.80 -7.88 -1.31
CA HIS A 219 -17.09 -7.39 -1.72
C HIS A 219 -17.20 -5.90 -1.39
N PHE A 220 -17.72 -5.13 -2.33
CA PHE A 220 -18.16 -3.76 -2.09
C PHE A 220 -19.51 -3.53 -2.75
N SER A 221 -20.39 -2.83 -2.06
CA SER A 221 -21.65 -2.30 -2.60
C SER A 221 -21.89 -0.90 -2.06
N GLY A 222 -22.14 0.08 -2.92
CA GLY A 222 -22.33 1.44 -2.45
C GLY A 222 -22.44 2.45 -3.58
N ASN A 223 -22.59 3.72 -3.21
CA ASN A 223 -22.64 4.78 -4.19
C ASN A 223 -21.27 5.45 -4.34
N VAL A 224 -20.82 5.60 -5.57
CA VAL A 224 -19.60 6.32 -5.94
C VAL A 224 -19.94 7.58 -6.72
N HIS A 225 -19.03 8.55 -6.69
CA HIS A 225 -19.16 9.81 -7.41
C HIS A 225 -18.08 9.88 -8.47
N ALA A 226 -18.42 10.41 -9.65
CA ALA A 226 -17.39 10.75 -10.63
C ALA A 226 -16.43 11.76 -9.98
N SER A 227 -15.12 11.54 -10.12
CA SER A 227 -14.15 12.47 -9.57
C SER A 227 -14.29 13.84 -10.25
N PRO A 228 -14.35 14.95 -9.49
CA PRO A 228 -14.40 16.28 -10.09
C PRO A 228 -13.09 16.64 -10.81
N ASN A 229 -11.99 15.97 -10.47
CA ASN A 229 -10.65 16.27 -10.92
C ASN A 229 -10.19 15.46 -12.13
N SER A 230 -11.03 14.56 -12.66
CA SER A 230 -10.71 13.82 -13.87
C SER A 230 -10.43 14.82 -14.99
N ALA A 231 -9.18 14.86 -15.43
CA ALA A 231 -8.69 15.75 -16.47
C ALA A 231 -9.22 15.29 -17.83
N CYS A 232 -10.44 15.68 -18.18
CA CYS A 232 -11.10 15.09 -19.34
C CYS A 232 -11.58 16.15 -20.35
N GLY A 233 -11.29 15.88 -21.63
CA GLY A 233 -11.67 16.69 -22.79
C GLY A 233 -13.19 16.77 -23.01
N GLU A 234 -13.58 17.51 -24.06
CA GLU A 234 -14.96 17.95 -24.34
C GLU A 234 -16.04 16.84 -24.31
N GLY A 235 -15.69 15.58 -24.60
CA GLY A 235 -16.62 14.45 -24.56
C GLY A 235 -17.21 14.12 -23.17
N GLN A 236 -16.55 14.52 -22.07
CA GLN A 236 -16.93 14.13 -20.71
C GLN A 236 -17.81 15.14 -19.95
N GLN A 237 -18.12 16.32 -20.49
CA GLN A 237 -19.19 17.17 -19.92
C GLN A 237 -20.53 16.41 -19.82
N ARG A 238 -20.72 15.38 -20.66
CA ARG A 238 -21.88 14.50 -20.64
C ARG A 238 -21.89 13.55 -19.44
N ILE A 239 -20.73 13.04 -18.98
CA ILE A 239 -20.63 12.17 -17.80
C ILE A 239 -20.85 12.96 -16.51
N ARG A 240 -20.38 14.21 -16.44
CA ARG A 240 -20.66 15.12 -15.30
C ARG A 240 -22.16 15.35 -15.06
N ARG A 241 -23.03 15.15 -16.06
CA ARG A 241 -24.49 15.23 -15.91
C ARG A 241 -25.11 13.99 -15.24
N HIS A 242 -24.40 12.86 -15.22
CA HIS A 242 -24.85 11.63 -14.56
C HIS A 242 -24.20 11.54 -13.17
N GLY A 243 -24.80 12.28 -12.23
CA GLY A 243 -24.46 12.23 -10.81
C GLY A 243 -24.53 10.80 -10.25
N ARG A 244 -23.83 10.59 -9.13
CA ARG A 244 -23.88 9.43 -8.23
C ARG A 244 -24.28 8.09 -8.89
N ARG A 245 -23.31 7.21 -9.14
CA ARG A 245 -23.58 5.84 -9.58
C ARG A 245 -23.62 4.90 -8.39
N TYR A 246 -24.54 3.94 -8.40
CA TYR A 246 -24.42 2.78 -7.53
C TYR A 246 -23.41 1.83 -8.18
N VAL A 247 -22.47 1.31 -7.40
CA VAL A 247 -21.53 0.30 -7.86
C VAL A 247 -21.50 -0.84 -6.88
N GLU A 248 -21.46 -2.03 -7.45
CA GLU A 248 -21.19 -3.27 -6.74
C GLU A 248 -20.05 -4.01 -7.44
N PHE A 249 -19.09 -4.51 -6.67
CA PHE A 249 -18.05 -5.37 -7.20
C PHE A 249 -17.70 -6.49 -6.22
N ASP A 250 -17.38 -7.64 -6.81
CA ASP A 250 -16.94 -8.84 -6.11
C ASP A 250 -15.72 -9.43 -6.81
N TYR A 251 -14.71 -9.81 -6.03
CA TYR A 251 -13.66 -10.69 -6.51
C TYR A 251 -13.07 -11.55 -5.41
N ALA A 252 -12.60 -12.74 -5.81
CA ALA A 252 -11.84 -13.64 -4.98
C ALA A 252 -10.39 -13.64 -5.44
N VAL A 253 -9.47 -13.41 -4.51
CA VAL A 253 -8.03 -13.53 -4.76
C VAL A 253 -7.49 -14.70 -3.96
N LYS A 254 -6.62 -15.48 -4.59
CA LYS A 254 -5.84 -16.49 -3.89
C LYS A 254 -4.65 -15.80 -3.23
N VAL A 255 -4.56 -15.81 -1.90
CA VAL A 255 -3.43 -15.24 -1.18
C VAL A 255 -2.23 -16.16 -1.44
N PRO A 256 -1.12 -15.66 -2.01
CA PRO A 256 0.05 -16.51 -2.27
C PRO A 256 0.52 -17.16 -0.97
N THR A 257 0.91 -18.43 -0.99
CA THR A 257 1.49 -19.09 0.20
C THR A 257 2.77 -18.39 0.66
N ASP A 258 3.47 -17.77 -0.29
CA ASP A 258 4.74 -17.06 -0.09
C ASP A 258 4.53 -15.55 0.16
N HIS A 259 3.33 -15.15 0.57
CA HIS A 259 3.06 -13.76 0.94
C HIS A 259 3.94 -13.34 2.13
N LEU A 260 4.34 -12.07 2.13
CA LEU A 260 5.16 -11.54 3.21
C LEU A 260 4.25 -11.11 4.35
N SER A 261 4.27 -11.90 5.41
CA SER A 261 3.80 -11.49 6.74
C SER A 261 5.01 -11.10 7.57
N MET A 262 5.23 -9.80 7.72
CA MET A 262 6.32 -9.24 8.51
C MET A 262 5.76 -8.61 9.79
N VAL A 263 6.40 -8.89 10.92
CA VAL A 263 6.18 -8.13 12.15
C VAL A 263 7.35 -7.19 12.30
N PHE A 264 7.10 -5.89 12.10
CA PHE A 264 8.11 -4.86 12.31
C PHE A 264 8.07 -4.40 13.76
N PRO A 265 9.19 -4.44 14.49
CA PRO A 265 9.39 -3.43 15.52
C PRO A 265 9.40 -2.06 14.81
N ILE A 266 8.62 -1.11 15.30
CA ILE A 266 8.64 0.31 14.91
C ILE A 266 9.27 1.06 16.10
N GLY A 267 10.39 0.54 16.59
CA GLY A 267 11.02 0.95 17.82
C GLY A 267 10.71 0.08 19.05
N PRO A 268 11.27 0.44 20.21
CA PRO A 268 11.37 -0.43 21.39
C PRO A 268 10.03 -0.86 22.01
N HIS A 269 8.94 -0.18 21.63
CA HIS A 269 7.63 -0.32 22.26
C HIS A 269 6.46 -0.39 21.28
N ARG A 270 6.74 -0.47 19.97
CA ARG A 270 5.72 -0.45 18.93
C ARG A 270 5.98 -1.63 18.01
N ALA A 271 4.99 -2.48 17.84
CA ALA A 271 5.03 -3.50 16.81
C ALA A 271 3.91 -3.18 15.81
N SER A 272 4.23 -3.25 14.53
CA SER A 272 3.23 -3.44 13.50
C SER A 272 3.33 -4.85 12.96
N MET A 273 2.18 -5.45 12.72
CA MET A 273 2.06 -6.55 11.80
C MET A 273 1.68 -5.96 10.44
N VAL A 274 2.49 -6.26 9.45
CA VAL A 274 2.32 -5.81 8.08
C VAL A 274 2.29 -7.05 7.20
N VAL A 275 1.21 -7.20 6.44
CA VAL A 275 1.05 -8.27 5.47
C VAL A 275 0.90 -7.65 4.10
N LYS A 276 1.80 -7.98 3.18
CA LYS A 276 1.77 -7.46 1.81
C LYS A 276 1.94 -8.57 0.79
N PHE A 277 1.20 -8.44 -0.30
CA PHE A 277 1.44 -9.21 -1.52
C PHE A 277 0.97 -8.39 -2.72
N ALA A 278 1.60 -8.59 -3.87
CA ALA A 278 1.17 -8.05 -5.15
C ALA A 278 1.12 -9.16 -6.20
N GLY A 279 0.45 -8.91 -7.33
CA GLY A 279 0.42 -9.79 -8.50
C GLY A 279 -0.37 -11.09 -8.32
N ALA A 280 -1.20 -11.19 -7.26
CA ALA A 280 -2.00 -12.38 -7.02
C ALA A 280 -3.16 -12.45 -8.03
N SER A 281 -3.32 -13.56 -8.74
CA SER A 281 -4.39 -13.71 -9.72
C SER A 281 -5.75 -13.92 -9.05
N THR A 282 -6.78 -13.33 -9.62
CA THR A 282 -8.18 -13.64 -9.29
C THR A 282 -8.68 -14.85 -10.05
N ALA A 283 -9.50 -15.66 -9.39
CA ALA A 283 -10.27 -16.74 -10.02
C ALA A 283 -11.50 -17.02 -9.13
N PRO A 284 -12.74 -16.71 -9.58
CA PRO A 284 -13.13 -16.23 -10.92
C PRO A 284 -12.78 -14.76 -11.18
N ALA A 285 -12.99 -14.30 -12.43
CA ALA A 285 -12.84 -12.92 -12.83
C ALA A 285 -13.67 -11.97 -11.94
N PRO A 286 -13.17 -10.76 -11.63
CA PRO A 286 -13.97 -9.76 -10.95
C PRO A 286 -15.20 -9.40 -11.76
N ARG A 287 -16.28 -9.08 -11.05
CA ARG A 287 -17.50 -8.59 -11.66
C ARG A 287 -17.78 -7.19 -11.12
N ILE A 288 -18.31 -6.32 -11.99
CA ILE A 288 -18.77 -5.00 -11.62
C ILE A 288 -20.19 -4.78 -12.14
N ARG A 289 -20.98 -3.99 -11.42
CA ARG A 289 -22.31 -3.54 -11.86
C ARG A 289 -22.47 -2.04 -11.57
N TRP A 290 -23.04 -1.26 -12.49
CA TRP A 290 -23.09 0.21 -12.45
C TRP A 290 -24.43 0.84 -12.00
N ASP A 291 -25.32 0.01 -11.49
CA ASP A 291 -26.67 0.33 -11.04
C ASP A 291 -27.19 -0.83 -10.17
N LYS A 292 -28.32 -0.65 -9.46
CA LYS A 292 -28.86 -1.74 -8.63
C LYS A 292 -29.58 -2.78 -9.47
N GLU A 293 -30.15 -2.38 -10.60
CA GLU A 293 -31.00 -3.19 -11.44
C GLU A 293 -30.32 -3.72 -12.70
N GLY A 294 -29.14 -3.22 -13.07
CA GLY A 294 -28.48 -3.65 -14.30
C GLY A 294 -27.72 -4.95 -14.15
N GLU A 295 -27.09 -5.33 -15.24
CA GLU A 295 -26.43 -6.63 -15.36
C GLU A 295 -25.00 -6.57 -14.84
N TRP A 296 -24.56 -7.70 -14.29
CA TRP A 296 -23.16 -7.88 -13.92
C TRP A 296 -22.31 -7.95 -15.18
N MET A 297 -21.31 -7.07 -15.26
CA MET A 297 -20.30 -7.12 -16.30
C MET A 297 -19.05 -7.82 -15.75
N SER A 298 -18.56 -8.82 -16.49
CA SER A 298 -17.26 -9.42 -16.21
C SER A 298 -16.16 -8.47 -16.66
N LEU A 299 -15.19 -8.18 -15.79
CA LEU A 299 -14.05 -7.32 -16.15
C LEU A 299 -13.07 -7.98 -17.13
N ASN A 300 -13.27 -9.26 -17.44
CA ASN A 300 -12.43 -10.04 -18.35
C ASN A 300 -13.19 -10.45 -19.65
N ALA A 301 -14.41 -9.96 -19.89
CA ALA A 301 -15.18 -10.33 -21.08
C ALA A 301 -15.02 -9.29 -22.20
N SER A 302 -14.21 -9.63 -23.20
CA SER A 302 -14.25 -8.97 -24.51
C SER A 302 -15.28 -9.71 -25.38
N ASP A 303 -16.58 -9.48 -25.13
CA ASP A 303 -17.64 -10.08 -25.95
C ASP A 303 -17.81 -9.30 -27.26
N ASP A 304 -16.89 -9.50 -28.20
CA ASP A 304 -17.13 -9.15 -29.61
C ASP A 304 -17.71 -10.38 -30.35
N PRO A 305 -19.04 -10.39 -30.62
CA PRO A 305 -19.68 -11.52 -31.30
C PRO A 305 -19.24 -11.69 -32.75
N THR A 306 -18.48 -10.76 -33.35
CA THR A 306 -18.16 -10.75 -34.79
C THR A 306 -16.86 -11.47 -35.18
N THR A 307 -16.04 -11.91 -34.22
CA THR A 307 -14.74 -12.57 -34.50
C THR A 307 -14.87 -14.05 -34.92
N THR A 308 -14.14 -14.44 -35.96
CA THR A 308 -14.10 -15.82 -36.49
C THR A 308 -13.43 -16.82 -35.53
N THR A 309 -13.83 -18.10 -35.58
CA THR A 309 -13.45 -19.15 -34.61
C THR A 309 -11.94 -19.35 -34.44
N THR A 310 -11.13 -19.18 -35.49
CA THR A 310 -9.68 -19.41 -35.45
C THR A 310 -8.92 -18.19 -34.92
N GLN A 311 -9.34 -16.97 -35.29
CA GLN A 311 -8.82 -15.75 -34.69
C GLN A 311 -9.19 -15.65 -33.22
N ARG A 312 -10.39 -16.13 -32.84
CA ARG A 312 -10.83 -16.20 -31.44
C ARG A 312 -9.89 -17.01 -30.56
N GLN A 313 -9.34 -18.14 -31.00
CA GLN A 313 -8.48 -18.94 -30.12
C GLN A 313 -7.13 -18.27 -29.82
N GLN A 314 -6.49 -17.68 -30.83
CA GLN A 314 -5.23 -16.96 -30.64
C GLN A 314 -5.43 -15.62 -29.92
N GLN A 315 -6.47 -14.85 -30.27
CA GLN A 315 -6.84 -13.66 -29.51
C GLN A 315 -7.27 -14.00 -28.09
N GLN A 316 -8.00 -15.08 -27.84
CA GLN A 316 -8.39 -15.48 -26.49
C GLN A 316 -7.18 -15.85 -25.65
N GLN A 317 -6.16 -16.51 -26.20
CA GLN A 317 -4.96 -16.83 -25.42
C GLN A 317 -4.15 -15.57 -25.05
N GLN A 318 -3.98 -14.64 -26.00
CA GLN A 318 -3.31 -13.36 -25.72
C GLN A 318 -4.15 -12.45 -24.81
N GLN A 319 -5.46 -12.37 -25.03
CA GLN A 319 -6.39 -11.60 -24.19
C GLN A 319 -6.50 -12.20 -22.79
N GLN A 320 -6.54 -13.52 -22.64
CA GLN A 320 -6.59 -14.17 -21.32
C GLN A 320 -5.36 -13.82 -20.48
N GLN A 321 -4.18 -13.63 -21.09
CA GLN A 321 -2.99 -13.20 -20.36
C GLN A 321 -3.00 -11.68 -20.06
N GLN A 322 -3.46 -10.86 -21.00
CA GLN A 322 -3.54 -9.39 -20.83
C GLN A 322 -4.69 -8.94 -19.92
N GLN A 323 -5.72 -9.77 -19.76
CA GLN A 323 -6.89 -9.51 -18.91
C GLN A 323 -6.77 -10.16 -17.53
N LEU A 324 -5.61 -10.68 -17.16
CA LEU A 324 -5.40 -11.15 -15.80
C LEU A 324 -5.59 -9.97 -14.85
N PHE A 325 -6.68 -10.02 -14.08
CA PHE A 325 -6.91 -9.09 -13.00
C PHE A 325 -6.09 -9.55 -11.81
N LEU A 326 -5.02 -8.80 -11.57
CA LEU A 326 -4.02 -9.07 -10.55
C LEU A 326 -4.28 -8.17 -9.35
N VAL A 327 -4.14 -8.73 -8.16
CA VAL A 327 -4.50 -8.08 -6.89
C VAL A 327 -3.27 -7.91 -6.02
N ALA A 328 -3.24 -6.75 -5.36
CA ALA A 328 -2.31 -6.43 -4.30
C ALA A 328 -3.07 -6.11 -3.01
N LEU A 329 -2.40 -6.34 -1.89
CA LEU A 329 -2.93 -6.10 -0.56
C LEU A 329 -1.84 -5.49 0.31
N ASP A 330 -2.22 -4.49 1.10
CA ASP A 330 -1.45 -3.94 2.20
C ASP A 330 -2.33 -3.96 3.45
N TYR A 331 -2.06 -4.89 4.34
CA TYR A 331 -2.70 -4.94 5.64
C TYR A 331 -1.68 -4.53 6.69
N THR A 332 -1.99 -3.49 7.45
CA THR A 332 -1.15 -2.99 8.52
C THR A 332 -1.96 -2.87 9.80
N ARG A 333 -1.50 -3.53 10.86
CA ARG A 333 -2.05 -3.41 12.21
C ARG A 333 -0.92 -3.07 13.16
N GLY A 334 -0.97 -1.91 13.81
CA GLY A 334 0.10 -1.54 14.72
C GLY A 334 -0.10 -0.20 15.37
N LEU A 335 0.94 0.23 16.08
CA LEU A 335 1.03 1.58 16.61
C LEU A 335 1.79 2.47 15.64
N LEU A 336 1.16 3.55 15.22
CA LEU A 336 1.84 4.58 14.43
C LEU A 336 2.79 5.39 15.30
N ARG A 337 3.87 5.91 14.70
CA ARG A 337 4.77 6.91 15.32
C ARG A 337 4.02 8.22 15.53
N ARG A 338 4.53 9.07 16.45
CA ARG A 338 3.95 10.39 16.70
C ARG A 338 3.91 11.23 15.42
N GLU A 339 4.96 11.18 14.64
CA GLU A 339 4.99 11.73 13.29
C GLU A 339 5.25 10.57 12.35
N THR A 340 4.47 10.47 11.29
CA THR A 340 4.59 9.42 10.28
C THR A 340 4.48 10.09 8.92
N THR A 341 5.56 10.03 8.16
CA THR A 341 5.60 10.32 6.73
C THR A 341 5.79 8.99 6.03
N TRP A 342 4.96 8.70 5.05
CA TRP A 342 4.96 7.45 4.34
C TRP A 342 4.66 7.71 2.87
N TYR A 343 5.63 7.36 2.03
CA TYR A 343 5.44 7.22 0.60
C TYR A 343 5.27 5.75 0.29
N TRP A 344 4.29 5.44 -0.53
CA TRP A 344 4.00 4.07 -0.89
C TRP A 344 3.50 4.02 -2.33
N ALA A 345 3.88 3.00 -3.08
CA ALA A 345 3.38 2.75 -4.42
C ALA A 345 3.09 1.28 -4.61
N CYS A 346 2.06 1.00 -5.42
CA CYS A 346 1.71 -0.35 -5.77
C CYS A 346 1.26 -0.42 -7.23
N VAL A 347 1.67 -1.50 -7.90
CA VAL A 347 1.22 -1.85 -9.25
C VAL A 347 0.92 -3.34 -9.30
N ASN A 348 -0.04 -3.72 -10.15
CA ASN A 348 -0.21 -5.08 -10.61
C ASN A 348 -0.42 -5.06 -12.13
N CYS A 349 0.44 -5.74 -12.86
CA CYS A 349 0.49 -5.66 -14.32
C CYS A 349 1.13 -6.88 -14.97
N VAL A 350 1.19 -6.84 -16.29
CA VAL A 350 2.05 -7.69 -17.09
C VAL A 350 3.30 -6.88 -17.44
N ALA A 351 4.47 -7.43 -17.14
CA ALA A 351 5.76 -6.85 -17.52
C ALA A 351 6.45 -7.72 -18.58
N TYR A 352 7.48 -7.17 -19.22
CA TYR A 352 8.29 -7.86 -20.21
C TYR A 352 9.73 -7.95 -19.73
N ARG A 353 10.31 -9.16 -19.76
CA ARG A 353 11.72 -9.34 -19.46
C ARG A 353 12.54 -8.81 -20.64
N ARG A 354 13.51 -7.94 -20.37
CA ARG A 354 14.45 -7.48 -21.39
C ARG A 354 15.59 -8.47 -21.50
N LYS A 355 15.85 -9.01 -22.70
CA LYS A 355 16.99 -9.90 -22.90
C LYS A 355 18.28 -9.07 -22.91
N PRO A 356 19.34 -9.51 -22.21
CA PRO A 356 20.67 -8.93 -22.40
C PRO A 356 21.00 -8.99 -23.88
N PHE A 357 21.48 -7.88 -24.45
CA PHE A 357 21.97 -7.88 -25.81
C PHE A 357 23.20 -8.79 -25.86
N ASP A 358 23.08 -9.96 -26.48
CA ASP A 358 24.18 -10.89 -26.62
C ASP A 358 25.21 -10.33 -27.62
N THR A 359 26.16 -9.55 -27.10
CA THR A 359 27.26 -8.97 -27.89
C THR A 359 28.21 -10.05 -28.41
N THR A 360 28.19 -11.26 -27.85
CA THR A 360 29.17 -12.32 -28.15
C THR A 360 28.96 -12.96 -29.52
N ASN A 361 27.78 -12.80 -30.12
CA ASN A 361 27.48 -13.27 -31.48
C ASN A 361 27.64 -12.19 -32.57
N SER A 362 28.18 -11.00 -32.26
CA SER A 362 28.35 -9.92 -33.27
C SER A 362 29.61 -10.06 -34.16
N THR A 363 30.34 -11.17 -34.09
CA THR A 363 31.61 -11.35 -34.82
C THR A 363 31.49 -11.61 -36.33
N SER A 364 30.31 -11.58 -36.93
CA SER A 364 30.18 -11.56 -38.40
C SER A 364 29.37 -10.36 -38.89
N HIS A 365 30.06 -9.27 -39.18
CA HIS A 365 29.59 -8.23 -40.11
C HIS A 365 29.43 -8.81 -41.53
N GLN A 366 28.43 -9.66 -41.76
CA GLN A 366 27.80 -9.71 -43.08
C GLN A 366 26.67 -8.69 -43.06
N ARG A 367 26.85 -7.62 -43.85
CA ARG A 367 25.81 -6.63 -44.15
C ARG A 367 24.67 -7.33 -44.88
N HIS A 368 23.77 -7.98 -44.15
CA HIS A 368 22.48 -8.34 -44.72
C HIS A 368 21.64 -7.07 -44.86
N PRO A 369 21.00 -6.84 -46.01
CA PRO A 369 20.07 -5.74 -46.17
C PRO A 369 18.94 -5.85 -45.13
N PRO A 370 18.37 -4.73 -44.68
CA PRO A 370 17.30 -4.74 -43.68
C PRO A 370 16.16 -5.67 -44.15
N PRO A 371 15.66 -6.57 -43.29
CA PRO A 371 14.55 -7.43 -43.64
C PRO A 371 13.34 -6.57 -44.05
N ARG A 372 12.64 -6.98 -45.11
CA ARG A 372 11.37 -6.35 -45.53
C ARG A 372 10.38 -6.37 -44.36
N ALA A 373 9.68 -5.24 -44.16
CA ALA A 373 8.83 -4.93 -43.02
C ALA A 373 7.60 -5.84 -42.82
N ASP A 374 7.41 -6.86 -43.65
CA ASP A 374 6.09 -7.47 -43.84
C ASP A 374 5.84 -8.72 -42.98
N ASN A 375 6.82 -9.23 -42.21
CA ASN A 375 6.70 -10.56 -41.57
C ASN A 375 7.24 -10.68 -40.13
N VAL A 376 7.47 -9.59 -39.41
CA VAL A 376 7.96 -9.67 -38.01
C VAL A 376 6.91 -9.08 -37.07
N HIS A 377 6.04 -9.93 -36.54
CA HIS A 377 5.22 -9.63 -35.35
C HIS A 377 6.07 -9.65 -34.07
N GLN A 378 7.24 -8.99 -34.07
CA GLN A 378 7.88 -8.61 -32.82
C GLN A 378 7.12 -7.42 -32.27
N LEU A 379 6.75 -7.51 -31.00
CA LEU A 379 6.16 -6.40 -30.25
C LEU A 379 7.23 -5.32 -30.07
N CYS A 380 7.48 -4.53 -31.12
CA CYS A 380 8.24 -3.30 -31.02
C CYS A 380 7.35 -2.31 -30.26
N LEU A 381 7.45 -2.30 -28.94
CA LEU A 381 6.98 -1.17 -28.15
C LEU A 381 7.79 0.04 -28.62
N HIS A 382 7.13 0.96 -29.32
CA HIS A 382 7.73 2.21 -29.74
C HIS A 382 7.87 3.07 -28.48
N VAL A 383 9.02 2.94 -27.80
CA VAL A 383 9.39 3.83 -26.70
C VAL A 383 9.82 5.14 -27.37
N PRO A 384 9.04 6.22 -27.23
CA PRO A 384 9.35 7.48 -27.89
C PRO A 384 10.46 8.15 -27.09
N GLU A 385 11.72 7.96 -27.48
CA GLU A 385 12.80 8.98 -27.43
C GLU A 385 14.21 8.42 -27.68
N GLU A 386 14.43 7.09 -27.72
CA GLU A 386 15.76 6.55 -28.02
C GLU A 386 15.71 5.46 -29.10
N ASN A 387 16.57 5.57 -30.12
CA ASN A 387 16.71 4.66 -31.27
C ASN A 387 17.23 3.26 -30.91
N HIS A 388 16.98 2.78 -29.70
CA HIS A 388 17.38 1.46 -29.27
C HIS A 388 16.24 0.46 -29.45
N HIS A 389 16.30 -0.32 -30.52
CA HIS A 389 15.47 -1.50 -30.68
C HIS A 389 15.93 -2.56 -29.67
N TYR A 390 15.19 -2.73 -28.58
CA TYR A 390 15.41 -3.82 -27.65
C TYR A 390 14.58 -5.03 -28.07
N LEU A 391 15.21 -6.21 -28.01
CA LEU A 391 14.50 -7.47 -28.10
C LEU A 391 13.91 -7.78 -26.72
N LEU A 392 12.63 -7.45 -26.54
CA LEU A 392 11.88 -7.93 -25.39
C LEU A 392 11.68 -9.44 -25.53
N ASP A 393 11.79 -10.15 -24.41
CA ASP A 393 11.24 -11.50 -24.36
C ASP A 393 9.74 -11.40 -24.66
N SER A 394 9.29 -12.16 -25.65
CA SER A 394 7.88 -12.21 -26.03
C SER A 394 7.01 -12.84 -24.94
N THR A 395 7.61 -13.43 -23.91
CA THR A 395 6.90 -14.09 -22.83
C THR A 395 6.51 -13.05 -21.77
N PRO A 396 5.23 -12.65 -21.68
CA PRO A 396 4.76 -11.77 -20.62
C PRO A 396 4.94 -12.44 -19.26
N VAL A 397 5.31 -11.67 -18.25
CA VAL A 397 5.40 -12.12 -16.85
C VAL A 397 4.38 -11.39 -16.00
N ARG A 398 3.76 -12.10 -15.06
CA ARG A 398 2.90 -11.50 -14.04
C ARG A 398 3.79 -10.74 -13.09
N PHE A 399 3.56 -9.44 -13.00
CA PHE A 399 4.44 -8.54 -12.28
C PHE A 399 3.65 -7.64 -11.34
N GLY A 400 4.17 -7.43 -10.15
CA GLY A 400 3.63 -6.44 -9.23
C GLY A 400 4.69 -5.95 -8.28
N PHE A 401 4.45 -4.82 -7.64
CA PHE A 401 5.30 -4.39 -6.54
C PHE A 401 4.49 -3.70 -5.45
N HIS A 402 5.05 -3.73 -4.24
CA HIS A 402 4.86 -2.68 -3.26
C HIS A 402 6.20 -2.00 -3.07
N LEU A 403 6.23 -0.69 -3.19
CA LEU A 403 7.41 0.11 -2.90
C LEU A 403 7.04 1.08 -1.81
N SER A 404 7.94 1.31 -0.88
CA SER A 404 7.70 2.27 0.19
C SER A 404 8.97 2.98 0.60
N SER A 405 8.78 4.17 1.15
CA SER A 405 9.80 4.84 1.94
C SER A 405 9.18 5.79 2.97
N GLY A 406 9.96 6.22 3.96
CA GLY A 406 9.53 7.23 4.93
C GLY A 406 9.99 6.93 6.35
N THR A 407 9.18 7.29 7.33
CA THR A 407 9.54 7.28 8.76
C THR A 407 9.79 5.88 9.32
N TYR A 408 9.57 4.82 8.56
CA TYR A 408 9.98 3.46 8.92
C TYR A 408 11.43 3.13 8.53
N ASP A 409 12.15 4.05 7.87
CA ASP A 409 13.49 3.82 7.30
C ASP A 409 14.63 4.50 8.11
N GLU A 410 14.44 4.69 9.42
CA GLU A 410 15.19 5.65 10.24
C GLU A 410 16.66 5.33 10.56
N ASP A 411 17.23 4.21 10.12
CA ASP A 411 18.67 3.97 10.28
C ASP A 411 19.54 4.78 9.29
N ARG A 412 18.94 5.74 8.58
CA ARG A 412 19.54 6.54 7.50
C ARG A 412 19.97 5.71 6.28
N SER A 413 19.74 4.39 6.26
CA SER A 413 20.00 3.58 5.06
C SER A 413 19.01 3.93 3.95
N GLY A 414 17.80 4.41 4.32
CA GLY A 414 16.70 4.67 3.39
C GLY A 414 16.09 3.38 2.82
N ILE A 415 16.50 2.20 3.30
CA ILE A 415 16.00 0.89 2.84
C ILE A 415 14.72 0.55 3.58
N SER A 416 13.61 0.57 2.85
CA SER A 416 12.33 0.07 3.36
C SER A 416 12.27 -1.45 3.31
N PHE A 417 11.92 -2.06 4.43
CA PHE A 417 11.71 -3.50 4.52
C PHE A 417 10.39 -3.98 3.92
N GLU A 418 9.51 -3.03 3.59
CA GLU A 418 8.19 -3.29 3.03
C GLU A 418 8.20 -3.34 1.50
N SER A 419 9.33 -2.98 0.88
CA SER A 419 9.49 -3.00 -0.57
C SER A 419 9.63 -4.43 -1.07
N THR A 420 8.72 -4.82 -1.96
CA THR A 420 8.57 -6.19 -2.46
C THR A 420 8.22 -6.15 -3.93
N VAL A 421 8.75 -7.10 -4.68
CA VAL A 421 8.40 -7.32 -6.09
C VAL A 421 7.85 -8.73 -6.23
N TYR A 422 6.78 -8.87 -6.98
CA TYR A 422 6.19 -10.14 -7.33
C TYR A 422 6.45 -10.44 -8.80
N ILE A 423 6.92 -11.66 -9.08
CA ILE A 423 7.26 -12.14 -10.42
C ILE A 423 6.75 -13.58 -10.53
N ASP A 424 5.72 -13.81 -11.33
CA ASP A 424 5.19 -15.14 -11.68
C ASP A 424 4.96 -16.09 -10.48
N GLY A 425 4.30 -15.60 -9.43
CA GLY A 425 4.02 -16.43 -8.24
C GLY A 425 5.03 -16.27 -7.12
N ARG A 426 6.20 -15.71 -7.41
CA ARG A 426 7.28 -15.54 -6.44
C ARG A 426 7.34 -14.11 -5.91
N VAL A 427 7.43 -13.98 -4.60
CA VAL A 427 7.71 -12.70 -3.93
C VAL A 427 9.21 -12.57 -3.70
N VAL A 428 9.78 -11.42 -4.05
CA VAL A 428 11.18 -11.05 -3.85
C VAL A 428 11.23 -9.82 -2.96
N LEU A 429 12.03 -9.87 -1.89
CA LEU A 429 12.31 -8.69 -1.07
C LEU A 429 13.17 -7.71 -1.86
N PHE A 430 12.70 -6.48 -1.98
CA PHE A 430 13.38 -5.45 -2.76
C PHE A 430 14.18 -4.55 -1.81
N GLN A 431 15.38 -5.02 -1.45
CA GLN A 431 16.21 -4.44 -0.40
C GLN A 431 17.07 -3.27 -0.89
N ILE A 432 16.46 -2.30 -1.57
CA ILE A 432 17.12 -1.07 -1.98
C ILE A 432 16.41 0.16 -1.42
N PRO A 433 17.15 1.25 -1.18
CA PRO A 433 16.55 2.53 -0.86
C PRO A 433 15.66 3.02 -2.00
N VAL A 434 14.41 3.35 -1.71
CA VAL A 434 13.46 3.86 -2.70
C VAL A 434 13.21 5.34 -2.44
N LYS A 435 13.47 6.17 -3.45
CA LYS A 435 13.20 7.60 -3.39
C LYS A 435 12.05 7.97 -4.30
N PHE A 436 11.08 8.68 -3.74
CA PHE A 436 9.99 9.30 -4.46
C PHE A 436 10.34 10.77 -4.67
N THR A 437 10.44 11.19 -5.92
CA THR A 437 10.73 12.57 -6.29
C THR A 437 9.59 13.11 -7.12
N HIS A 438 9.14 14.31 -6.75
CA HIS A 438 8.07 15.00 -7.44
C HIS A 438 8.66 16.07 -8.37
N ASP A 439 8.26 16.09 -9.65
CA ASP A 439 8.85 17.00 -10.64
C ASP A 439 8.58 18.50 -10.37
N SER A 440 7.66 18.84 -9.46
CA SER A 440 7.23 20.24 -9.24
C SER A 440 8.17 21.14 -8.43
N GLY A 441 9.39 20.71 -8.08
CA GLY A 441 10.34 21.52 -7.32
C GLY A 441 9.79 22.01 -5.97
N ASN A 442 9.80 21.14 -4.95
CA ASN A 442 9.62 21.46 -3.52
C ASN A 442 8.34 22.14 -3.01
N LYS A 443 7.33 22.45 -3.83
CA LYS A 443 6.01 22.87 -3.31
C LYS A 443 4.88 22.21 -4.07
N VAL A 444 4.34 21.14 -3.50
CA VAL A 444 3.05 20.56 -3.92
C VAL A 444 1.97 21.56 -3.52
N SER A 445 1.51 22.36 -4.47
CA SER A 445 0.23 23.05 -4.35
C SER A 445 -0.86 21.99 -4.47
N THR A 446 -1.92 22.08 -3.66
CA THR A 446 -3.11 21.22 -3.78
C THR A 446 -3.78 21.31 -5.16
N SER A 447 -3.39 22.26 -6.00
CA SER A 447 -3.85 22.44 -7.38
C SER A 447 -3.14 21.57 -8.44
N THR A 448 -2.04 20.87 -8.12
CA THR A 448 -1.30 20.06 -9.10
C THR A 448 -1.46 18.57 -8.83
N LEU A 449 -2.64 18.03 -9.12
CA LEU A 449 -2.88 16.57 -9.24
C LEU A 449 -2.09 15.91 -10.39
N ARG A 450 -1.40 16.70 -11.24
CA ARG A 450 -0.84 16.26 -12.53
C ARG A 450 0.67 16.09 -12.55
N SER A 451 1.33 16.30 -11.44
CA SER A 451 2.78 16.23 -11.39
C SER A 451 3.25 14.79 -11.40
N THR A 452 4.10 14.49 -12.36
CA THR A 452 4.75 13.20 -12.52
C THR A 452 5.66 12.93 -11.33
N TRP A 453 5.64 11.67 -10.87
CA TRP A 453 6.54 11.17 -9.84
C TRP A 453 7.62 10.33 -10.49
N LYS A 454 8.86 10.54 -10.06
CA LYS A 454 9.99 9.67 -10.37
C LYS A 454 10.29 8.82 -9.15
N ILE A 455 10.30 7.51 -9.33
CA ILE A 455 10.65 6.54 -8.29
C ILE A 455 11.94 5.87 -8.73
N ALA A 456 12.99 6.10 -7.96
CA ALA A 456 14.32 5.62 -8.31
C ALA A 456 15.04 5.03 -7.09
N HIS A 457 16.05 4.23 -7.38
CA HIS A 457 17.03 3.82 -6.39
C HIS A 457 17.79 5.04 -5.84
N ASP A 458 17.83 5.22 -4.52
CA ASP A 458 18.65 6.28 -3.92
C ASP A 458 20.12 5.85 -3.78
N ALA A 459 20.89 6.03 -4.84
CA ALA A 459 22.32 5.73 -4.84
C ALA A 459 23.13 6.57 -3.82
N SER A 460 22.58 7.68 -3.31
CA SER A 460 23.29 8.54 -2.38
C SER A 460 23.42 7.94 -0.97
N SER A 461 22.49 7.08 -0.55
CA SER A 461 22.54 6.44 0.77
C SER A 461 23.51 5.25 0.84
N THR A 462 23.84 4.63 -0.30
CA THR A 462 24.73 3.46 -0.36
C THR A 462 26.17 3.77 0.07
N ARG A 463 26.61 5.03 -0.08
CA ARG A 463 27.99 5.44 0.27
C ARG A 463 28.29 5.43 1.78
N LEU A 464 27.29 5.41 2.65
CA LEU A 464 27.48 5.54 4.11
C LEU A 464 27.90 4.23 4.82
N HIS A 465 27.87 3.08 4.13
CA HIS A 465 28.18 1.78 4.75
C HIS A 465 29.51 1.14 4.33
N GLY A 466 30.28 1.78 3.44
CA GLY A 466 31.52 1.20 2.89
C GLY A 466 32.81 1.42 3.69
N ALA A 467 32.85 2.31 4.69
CA ALA A 467 34.12 2.75 5.29
C ALA A 467 34.14 2.65 6.83
N HIS A 468 34.16 1.43 7.35
CA HIS A 468 34.74 1.14 8.66
C HIS A 468 35.74 -0.01 8.51
N THR A 469 36.72 0.16 7.62
CA THR A 469 37.98 -0.57 7.69
C THR A 469 38.84 0.08 8.79
N THR A 470 39.09 -0.69 9.83
CA THR A 470 39.97 -0.33 10.94
C THR A 470 41.40 -0.18 10.45
N GLY A 471 41.97 1.03 10.56
CA GLY A 471 43.40 1.27 10.73
C GLY A 471 44.29 1.03 9.50
N GLY A 472 44.58 2.10 8.77
CA GLY A 472 45.68 2.16 7.81
C GLY A 472 45.72 3.53 7.16
N ASP A 473 46.65 4.38 7.58
CA ASP A 473 46.90 5.70 6.99
C ASP A 473 47.17 5.60 5.49
N LEU A 474 46.16 5.89 4.67
CA LEU A 474 46.34 6.21 3.27
C LEU A 474 45.57 7.49 2.97
N HIS A 475 46.31 8.51 2.56
CA HIS A 475 45.81 9.76 2.02
C HIS A 475 44.92 9.48 0.78
N GLU A 476 43.61 9.40 0.97
CA GLU A 476 42.67 9.41 -0.16
C GLU A 476 42.38 10.85 -0.60
N ASN A 477 42.47 11.04 -1.91
CA ASN A 477 42.33 12.31 -2.60
C ASN A 477 40.83 12.67 -2.75
N PRO A 478 40.32 13.74 -2.11
CA PRO A 478 38.89 14.04 -2.04
C PRO A 478 38.25 14.54 -3.34
N ASN A 479 38.96 14.53 -4.48
CA ASN A 479 38.52 15.16 -5.73
C ASN A 479 38.20 14.21 -6.90
N VAL A 480 38.11 12.90 -6.71
CA VAL A 480 37.63 11.99 -7.77
C VAL A 480 36.10 11.90 -7.71
N ALA A 481 35.42 12.85 -8.36
CA ALA A 481 34.00 12.75 -8.64
C ALA A 481 33.77 11.60 -9.63
N THR A 482 33.27 10.46 -9.15
CA THR A 482 32.81 9.38 -10.01
C THR A 482 31.52 9.80 -10.72
N ASP A 483 31.58 9.81 -12.05
CA ASP A 483 30.46 10.09 -12.93
C ASP A 483 29.33 9.06 -12.69
N PRO A 484 28.13 9.50 -12.25
CA PRO A 484 26.99 8.60 -12.00
C PRO A 484 26.44 7.94 -13.28
N SER A 485 26.90 8.34 -14.46
CA SER A 485 26.52 7.73 -15.74
C SER A 485 27.41 6.56 -16.17
N SER A 486 28.56 6.34 -15.51
CA SER A 486 29.38 5.16 -15.78
C SER A 486 28.70 3.93 -15.18
N PRO A 487 28.24 2.96 -16.00
CA PRO A 487 27.63 1.74 -15.47
C PRO A 487 28.71 1.01 -14.68
N GLY A 488 28.56 0.97 -13.35
CA GLY A 488 29.36 0.09 -12.50
C GLY A 488 29.29 -1.35 -13.01
N SER A 489 30.29 -2.16 -12.65
CA SER A 489 30.32 -3.58 -12.99
C SER A 489 28.93 -4.21 -12.79
N PRO A 490 28.35 -4.90 -13.79
CA PRO A 490 27.00 -5.47 -13.73
C PRO A 490 26.73 -6.36 -12.51
N THR A 491 27.78 -6.79 -11.81
CA THR A 491 27.73 -7.63 -10.61
C THR A 491 27.35 -6.90 -9.33
N ASP A 492 27.47 -5.57 -9.26
CA ASP A 492 27.37 -4.85 -7.98
C ASP A 492 25.94 -4.46 -7.57
N TYR A 493 24.96 -4.54 -8.48
CA TYR A 493 23.58 -4.16 -8.16
C TYR A 493 22.58 -5.22 -8.62
N GLN A 494 22.29 -6.18 -7.73
CA GLN A 494 21.23 -7.17 -7.93
C GLN A 494 19.84 -6.52 -8.12
N HIS A 495 19.65 -5.31 -7.61
CA HIS A 495 18.38 -4.60 -7.65
C HIS A 495 18.56 -3.13 -8.07
N ARG A 496 17.74 -2.65 -9.00
CA ARG A 496 17.67 -1.25 -9.44
C ARG A 496 16.24 -0.88 -9.79
N LEU A 497 15.93 0.41 -9.73
CA LEU A 497 14.59 0.91 -9.99
C LEU A 497 14.67 2.24 -10.74
N GLN A 498 13.89 2.36 -11.81
CA GLN A 498 13.63 3.62 -12.51
C GLN A 498 12.21 3.61 -13.05
N LEU A 499 11.29 4.24 -12.34
CA LEU A 499 9.89 4.34 -12.71
C LEU A 499 9.45 5.80 -12.79
N THR A 500 8.51 6.03 -13.68
CA THR A 500 7.76 7.26 -13.83
C THR A 500 6.30 6.94 -13.55
N PHE A 501 5.68 7.64 -12.63
CA PHE A 501 4.24 7.56 -12.38
C PHE A 501 3.55 8.83 -12.87
N THR A 502 2.58 8.65 -13.77
CA THR A 502 1.77 9.72 -14.34
C THR A 502 0.39 9.68 -13.69
N PRO A 503 0.09 10.60 -12.75
CA PRO A 503 -1.21 10.61 -12.10
C PRO A 503 -2.31 10.96 -13.10
N VAL A 504 -3.41 10.23 -13.02
CA VAL A 504 -4.64 10.52 -13.76
C VAL A 504 -5.63 11.26 -12.87
N ASP A 505 -5.72 10.83 -11.62
CA ASP A 505 -6.64 11.38 -10.64
C ASP A 505 -6.15 11.02 -9.22
N GLY A 506 -6.88 11.46 -8.22
CA GLY A 506 -6.56 11.11 -6.85
C GLY A 506 -7.55 11.61 -5.83
N HIS A 507 -7.45 11.04 -4.64
CA HIS A 507 -8.08 11.53 -3.44
C HIS A 507 -7.06 12.37 -2.65
N LEU A 508 -7.32 13.66 -2.53
CA LEU A 508 -6.53 14.56 -1.68
C LEU A 508 -7.31 14.84 -0.40
N GLY A 509 -6.90 14.19 0.69
CA GLY A 509 -7.52 14.37 1.99
C GLY A 509 -6.58 15.02 3.00
N HIS A 510 -6.72 16.32 3.25
CA HIS A 510 -6.23 16.89 4.50
C HIS A 510 -7.26 16.62 5.60
N PHE A 511 -6.79 16.20 6.76
CA PHE A 511 -7.65 15.98 7.90
C PHE A 511 -7.04 16.54 9.17
N ASN A 512 -7.90 17.02 10.05
CA ASN A 512 -7.54 17.52 11.36
C ASN A 512 -8.61 17.04 12.35
N TYR A 513 -8.37 15.88 12.93
CA TYR A 513 -9.25 15.23 13.88
C TYR A 513 -8.67 15.36 15.28
N VAL A 514 -8.90 16.47 15.98
CA VAL A 514 -8.54 16.71 17.40
C VAL A 514 -7.11 16.27 17.80
N ALA A 515 -6.86 14.96 17.94
CA ALA A 515 -5.60 14.30 18.21
C ALA A 515 -4.82 13.80 16.96
N ILE A 516 -5.24 14.11 15.73
CA ILE A 516 -4.42 13.89 14.53
C ILE A 516 -4.56 15.06 13.58
N ARG A 517 -3.43 15.52 13.06
CA ARG A 517 -3.35 16.31 11.85
C ARG A 517 -2.64 15.51 10.77
N GLY A 518 -3.19 15.44 9.57
CA GLY A 518 -2.58 14.68 8.50
C GLY A 518 -2.99 15.11 7.10
N ALA A 519 -2.30 14.51 6.16
CA ALA A 519 -2.60 14.52 4.74
C ALA A 519 -2.53 13.07 4.25
N LEU A 520 -3.56 12.62 3.56
CA LEU A 520 -3.57 11.35 2.84
C LEU A 520 -3.86 11.68 1.39
N LEU A 521 -2.80 11.67 0.58
CA LEU A 521 -2.86 11.94 -0.84
C LEU A 521 -2.71 10.59 -1.56
N HIS A 522 -3.81 10.09 -2.13
CA HIS A 522 -3.85 8.83 -2.86
C HIS A 522 -4.07 9.13 -4.33
N TYR A 523 -3.05 8.97 -5.15
CA TYR A 523 -3.16 9.15 -6.59
C TYR A 523 -3.22 7.80 -7.28
N TRP A 524 -4.02 7.70 -8.34
CA TRP A 524 -3.98 6.58 -9.26
C TRP A 524 -3.70 7.07 -10.68
N GLY A 525 -3.03 6.23 -11.44
CA GLY A 525 -2.45 6.60 -12.72
C GLY A 525 -1.60 5.46 -13.27
N THR A 526 -0.72 5.77 -14.21
CA THR A 526 0.10 4.76 -14.87
C THR A 526 1.56 4.80 -14.43
N PHE A 527 2.17 3.62 -14.31
CA PHE A 527 3.60 3.42 -14.14
C PHE A 527 4.24 3.01 -15.46
N SER A 528 5.36 3.64 -15.80
CA SER A 528 6.21 3.28 -16.93
C SER A 528 7.68 3.33 -16.52
N GLY A 529 8.48 2.37 -16.98
CA GLY A 529 9.92 2.31 -16.69
C GLY A 529 10.42 0.89 -16.52
N SER A 530 11.51 0.74 -15.76
CA SER A 530 12.22 -0.53 -15.58
C SER A 530 12.49 -0.83 -14.11
N VAL A 531 12.36 -2.12 -13.76
CA VAL A 531 12.73 -2.68 -12.46
C VAL A 531 13.73 -3.79 -12.69
N TRP A 532 14.90 -3.72 -12.05
CA TRP A 532 15.89 -4.79 -12.08
C TRP A 532 15.78 -5.61 -10.81
N VAL A 533 15.61 -6.92 -10.94
CA VAL A 533 15.48 -7.85 -9.81
C VAL A 533 16.34 -9.07 -10.10
N GLU A 534 17.29 -9.36 -9.22
CA GLU A 534 18.21 -10.49 -9.33
C GLU A 534 18.98 -10.51 -10.66
N GLY A 535 19.36 -9.32 -11.15
CA GLY A 535 20.09 -9.16 -12.42
C GLY A 535 19.22 -9.16 -13.69
N GLU A 536 17.93 -9.45 -13.58
CA GLU A 536 16.98 -9.41 -14.70
C GLU A 536 16.23 -8.07 -14.74
N GLU A 537 16.04 -7.50 -15.93
CA GLU A 537 15.28 -6.27 -16.13
C GLU A 537 13.85 -6.56 -16.57
N TYR A 538 12.90 -5.95 -15.88
CA TYR A 538 11.47 -6.01 -16.15
C TYR A 538 10.98 -4.63 -16.58
N VAL A 539 10.51 -4.53 -17.81
CA VAL A 539 9.98 -3.29 -18.40
C VAL A 539 8.47 -3.26 -18.19
N ILE A 540 7.99 -2.14 -17.66
CA ILE A 540 6.59 -1.85 -17.38
C ILE A 540 6.17 -0.67 -18.28
N HIS A 541 5.01 -0.78 -18.91
CA HIS A 541 4.49 0.24 -19.80
C HIS A 541 3.03 0.54 -19.48
N ASP A 542 2.77 1.80 -19.11
CA ASP A 542 1.45 2.35 -18.77
C ASP A 542 0.62 1.48 -17.81
N ALA A 543 1.31 0.84 -16.86
CA ALA A 543 0.66 -0.09 -15.94
C ALA A 543 -0.16 0.69 -14.89
N PRO A 544 -1.47 0.43 -14.78
CA PRO A 544 -2.28 1.12 -13.79
C PRO A 544 -1.88 0.74 -12.36
N GLY A 545 -1.79 1.74 -11.50
CA GLY A 545 -1.46 1.55 -10.09
C GLY A 545 -1.76 2.77 -9.25
N VAL A 546 -1.26 2.75 -8.02
CA VAL A 546 -1.50 3.78 -7.00
C VAL A 546 -0.19 4.24 -6.39
N ILE A 547 -0.12 5.51 -6.05
CA ILE A 547 0.88 6.07 -5.14
C ILE A 547 0.16 6.80 -3.97
N GLU A 548 0.68 6.61 -2.78
CA GLU A 548 0.29 7.28 -1.55
C GLU A 548 1.43 8.19 -1.10
N ASP A 549 1.07 9.45 -0.81
CA ASP A 549 1.86 10.38 -0.03
C ASP A 549 1.05 10.70 1.23
N HIS A 550 1.52 10.15 2.34
CA HIS A 550 0.84 10.19 3.61
C HIS A 550 1.70 10.87 4.66
N TYR A 551 1.12 11.87 5.29
CA TYR A 551 1.64 12.51 6.48
C TYR A 551 0.61 12.42 7.62
N ALA A 552 1.05 12.04 8.81
CA ALA A 552 0.24 12.07 10.03
C ALA A 552 1.07 12.53 11.22
N LEU A 553 0.52 13.47 11.98
CA LEU A 553 1.03 13.98 13.25
C LEU A 553 -0.03 13.76 14.34
N TRP A 554 0.33 12.97 15.35
CA TRP A 554 -0.51 12.53 16.47
C TRP A 554 -0.31 13.38 17.72
#